data_AF-A0AAV8DD84-F1
#
_entry.id   AF-A0AAV8DD84-F1
#
_cell.length_a   1.000
_cell.length_b   1.000
_cell.length_c   1.000
_cell.angle_alpha   90.00
_cell.angle_beta   90.00
_cell.angle_gamma   90.00
#
_symmetry.space_group_name_H-M   'P 1'
#
loop_
_entity.id
_entity.type
_entity.pdbx_description
1 polymer ?
#
loop_
_entity_poly.entity_id
_entity_poly.type
_entity_poly.pdbx_seq_one_letter_code
_entity_poly.pdbx_strand_id
1 'polypeptide(L)'
;MAFYINMRKTNVDNKAPMELFSDCSLIFEDGKPTLSCSLFESMRVDIDLTCSICLDTVFDAVSLYCGHIFCYMCCCKAASVIIVNGLEVASLEKKCPLCRREGVYPGAVHLEELNILLSESCPEEWEERRQLERLERIRQAKEHWDFQCRAFVGI
;
A
#
# COMPACT_ATOMS: atom_id res chain seq x y z
N MET A 1 1.67 12.13 13.21
CA MET A 1 2.75 11.14 13.41
C MET A 1 2.71 10.23 12.19
N ALA A 2 3.71 10.35 11.30
CA ALA A 2 3.84 9.46 10.15
C ALA A 2 4.84 8.35 10.51
N PHE A 3 4.46 7.08 10.33
CA PHE A 3 5.33 5.94 10.52
C PHE A 3 6.13 5.73 9.23
N TYR A 4 7.35 6.24 9.18
CA TYR A 4 8.30 5.93 8.11
C TYR A 4 8.98 4.61 8.47
N ILE A 5 8.50 3.51 7.88
CA ILE A 5 9.16 2.21 7.97
C ILE A 5 10.24 2.18 6.89
N ASN A 6 11.48 2.51 7.26
CA ASN A 6 12.61 2.42 6.35
C ASN A 6 13.31 1.08 6.59
N MET A 7 13.02 0.08 5.76
CA MET A 7 13.53 -1.29 5.92
C MET A 7 14.85 -1.47 5.15
N ARG A 8 15.97 -1.54 5.88
CA ARG A 8 17.23 -2.06 5.33
C ARG A 8 17.27 -3.57 5.49
N LYS A 9 17.53 -4.28 4.38
CA LYS A 9 17.90 -5.70 4.39
C LYS A 9 19.26 -5.81 5.08
N THR A 10 19.32 -6.37 6.29
CA THR A 10 20.58 -6.57 7.01
C THR A 10 21.34 -7.72 6.37
N ASN A 11 22.28 -7.40 5.48
CA ASN A 11 23.57 -8.07 5.53
C ASN A 11 24.42 -7.25 6.50
N VAL A 12 25.07 -7.95 7.43
CA VAL A 12 25.83 -7.40 8.56
C VAL A 12 26.78 -6.25 8.14
N ASP A 13 26.88 -5.26 9.05
CA ASP A 13 27.84 -4.13 9.15
C ASP A 13 27.59 -2.80 8.39
N ASN A 14 26.90 -1.84 9.04
CA ASN A 14 27.45 -0.54 9.53
C ASN A 14 26.41 0.61 9.65
N LYS A 15 26.36 1.15 10.88
CA LYS A 15 25.98 2.48 11.44
C LYS A 15 24.86 3.37 10.84
N ALA A 16 24.02 3.81 11.79
CA ALA A 16 22.76 4.56 11.77
C ALA A 16 22.72 5.92 11.02
N PRO A 17 21.52 6.45 10.68
CA PRO A 17 20.60 7.03 11.68
C PRO A 17 19.17 6.44 11.66
N MET A 18 18.57 6.37 12.87
CA MET A 18 17.22 5.89 13.21
C MET A 18 17.06 4.37 13.37
N GLU A 19 17.69 3.85 14.42
CA GLU A 19 17.68 2.44 14.89
C GLU A 19 16.35 2.01 15.57
N LEU A 20 15.19 2.42 15.05
CA LEU A 20 13.89 2.06 15.65
C LEU A 20 13.33 0.73 15.14
N PHE A 21 13.91 0.17 14.08
CA PHE A 21 13.45 -1.05 13.42
C PHE A 21 14.62 -1.94 12.97
N SER A 22 15.59 -2.23 13.86
CA SER A 22 16.73 -3.09 13.53
C SER A 22 16.32 -4.53 13.24
N ASP A 23 15.17 -4.99 13.74
CA ASP A 23 14.77 -6.40 13.71
C ASP A 23 13.29 -6.54 13.30
N CYS A 24 12.98 -6.20 12.05
CA CYS A 24 11.70 -6.55 11.43
C CYS A 24 11.85 -7.84 10.61
N SER A 25 11.00 -8.82 10.87
CA SER A 25 10.88 -10.06 10.10
C SER A 25 9.47 -10.20 9.52
N LEU A 26 9.40 -10.72 8.30
CA LEU A 26 8.13 -11.03 7.65
C LEU A 26 7.79 -12.51 7.90
N ILE A 27 6.61 -12.76 8.45
CA ILE A 27 6.12 -14.09 8.81
C ILE A 27 4.86 -14.35 8.00
N PHE A 28 4.73 -15.57 7.46
CA PHE A 28 3.51 -16.02 6.79
C PHE A 28 2.88 -17.14 7.61
N GLU A 29 1.76 -16.84 8.27
CA GLU A 29 0.94 -17.83 8.98
C GLU A 29 -0.36 -18.04 8.20
N ASP A 30 -0.64 -19.27 7.79
CA ASP A 30 -1.83 -19.63 6.98
C ASP A 30 -2.01 -18.75 5.73
N GLY A 31 -0.91 -18.36 5.09
CA GLY A 31 -0.92 -17.50 3.90
C GLY A 31 -1.11 -16.00 4.19
N LYS A 32 -1.24 -15.59 5.45
CA LYS A 32 -1.37 -14.19 5.85
C LYS A 32 -0.01 -13.60 6.24
N PRO A 33 0.44 -12.54 5.56
CA PRO A 33 1.70 -11.88 5.89
C PRO A 33 1.55 -10.98 7.12
N THR A 34 2.43 -11.16 8.09
CA THR A 34 2.56 -10.32 9.27
C THR A 34 4.00 -9.82 9.37
N LEU A 35 4.18 -8.50 9.46
CA LEU A 35 5.48 -7.91 9.73
C LEU A 35 5.65 -7.78 11.24
N SER A 36 6.53 -8.58 11.82
CA SER A 36 6.88 -8.51 13.23
C SER A 36 8.13 -7.66 13.39
N CYS A 37 8.02 -6.54 14.11
CA CYS A 37 9.13 -5.64 14.38
C CYS A 37 9.43 -5.60 15.86
N SER A 38 10.68 -5.86 16.23
CA SER A 38 11.15 -5.56 17.58
C SER A 38 11.47 -4.08 17.68
N LEU A 39 10.85 -3.41 18.64
CA LEU A 39 11.20 -2.05 19.05
C LEU A 39 12.32 -2.16 20.10
N PHE A 40 12.32 -1.30 21.13
CA PHE A 40 13.23 -1.43 22.27
C PHE A 40 13.15 -2.82 22.92
N GLU A 41 14.21 -3.22 23.65
CA GLU A 41 14.65 -4.55 24.14
C GLU A 41 13.61 -5.59 24.65
N SER A 42 12.30 -5.33 24.62
CA SER A 42 11.24 -6.31 24.91
C SER A 42 9.88 -6.07 24.23
N MET A 43 9.68 -5.02 23.42
CA MET A 43 8.38 -4.75 22.81
C MET A 43 8.35 -5.14 21.33
N ARG A 44 7.48 -6.09 20.97
CA ARG A 44 7.22 -6.50 19.59
C ARG A 44 5.93 -5.87 19.10
N VAL A 45 5.93 -5.44 17.84
CA VAL A 45 4.73 -4.98 17.15
C VAL A 45 4.54 -5.83 15.92
N ASP A 46 3.37 -6.43 15.82
CA ASP A 46 2.96 -7.24 14.69
C ASP A 46 1.98 -6.43 13.84
N ILE A 47 2.33 -6.25 12.56
CA ILE A 47 1.53 -5.50 11.60
C ILE A 47 0.96 -6.50 10.61
N ASP A 48 -0.37 -6.67 10.62
CA ASP A 48 -1.08 -7.45 9.61
C ASP A 48 -0.99 -6.72 8.26
N LEU A 49 -0.44 -7.40 7.27
CA LEU A 49 -0.27 -6.90 5.91
C LEU A 49 -1.38 -7.40 4.96
N THR A 50 -2.53 -7.80 5.51
CA THR A 50 -3.74 -8.11 4.74
C THR A 50 -4.53 -6.84 4.45
N CYS A 51 -4.83 -6.59 3.18
CA CYS A 51 -5.69 -5.49 2.77
C CYS A 51 -7.14 -5.78 3.19
N SER A 52 -7.69 -4.99 4.11
CA SER A 52 -9.07 -5.17 4.59
C SER A 52 -10.18 -4.91 3.56
N ILE A 53 -9.84 -4.48 2.34
CA ILE A 53 -10.80 -4.31 1.24
C ILE A 53 -10.89 -5.57 0.37
N CYS A 54 -9.76 -6.10 -0.11
CA CYS A 54 -9.74 -7.28 -0.97
C CYS A 54 -9.50 -8.59 -0.20
N LEU A 55 -9.12 -8.50 1.08
CA LEU A 55 -8.82 -9.62 1.98
C LEU A 55 -7.60 -10.47 1.59
N ASP A 56 -6.76 -9.95 0.69
CA ASP A 56 -5.48 -10.53 0.29
C ASP A 56 -4.32 -9.69 0.83
N THR A 57 -3.09 -10.22 0.76
CA THR A 57 -1.85 -9.47 0.98
C THR A 57 -1.88 -8.10 0.29
N VAL A 58 -1.46 -7.04 0.98
CA VAL A 58 -1.37 -5.70 0.40
C VAL A 58 -0.44 -5.72 -0.82
N PHE A 59 -0.86 -5.06 -1.90
CA PHE A 59 -0.12 -5.00 -3.16
C PHE A 59 -0.09 -3.55 -3.65
N ASP A 60 1.09 -3.07 -4.06
CA ASP A 60 1.34 -1.63 -4.21
C ASP A 60 0.83 -0.90 -2.97
N ALA A 61 1.37 -1.31 -1.82
CA ALA A 61 0.91 -0.93 -0.50
C ALA A 61 1.00 0.59 -0.29
N VAL A 62 -0.08 1.17 0.22
CA VAL A 62 -0.18 2.60 0.55
C VAL A 62 -0.69 2.75 1.97
N SER A 63 -0.03 3.59 2.76
CA SER A 63 -0.51 4.05 4.05
C SER A 63 -1.34 5.32 3.87
N LEU A 64 -2.60 5.29 4.28
CA LEU A 64 -3.44 6.49 4.37
C LEU A 64 -2.91 7.42 5.47
N TYR A 65 -3.33 8.69 5.46
CA TYR A 65 -2.91 9.67 6.49
C TYR A 65 -3.24 9.22 7.93
N CYS A 66 -4.26 8.36 8.09
CA CYS A 66 -4.60 7.75 9.38
C CYS A 66 -3.69 6.59 9.82
N GLY A 67 -2.72 6.17 9.01
CA GLY A 67 -1.78 5.08 9.27
C GLY A 67 -2.18 3.71 8.73
N HIS A 68 -3.46 3.49 8.39
CA HIS A 68 -3.93 2.22 7.86
C HIS A 68 -3.43 1.94 6.44
N ILE A 69 -3.03 0.68 6.21
CA ILE A 69 -2.39 0.22 4.97
C ILE A 69 -3.40 -0.56 4.11
N PHE A 70 -3.41 -0.30 2.81
CA PHE A 70 -4.23 -1.02 1.83
C PHE A 70 -3.47 -1.11 0.50
N CYS A 71 -4.02 -1.86 -0.46
CA CYS A 71 -3.56 -1.80 -1.85
C CYS A 71 -3.92 -0.45 -2.47
N TYR A 72 -3.03 0.12 -3.30
CA TYR A 72 -3.29 1.38 -4.00
C TYR A 72 -4.60 1.36 -4.79
N MET A 73 -4.83 0.31 -5.58
CA MET A 73 -6.06 0.15 -6.36
C MET A 73 -7.33 0.05 -5.50
N CYS A 74 -7.22 -0.55 -4.31
CA CYS A 74 -8.33 -0.64 -3.38
C CYS A 74 -8.64 0.73 -2.76
N CYS A 75 -7.62 1.51 -2.41
CA CYS A 75 -7.78 2.90 -1.98
C CYS A 75 -8.45 3.75 -3.06
N CYS A 76 -8.02 3.65 -4.32
CA CYS A 76 -8.61 4.42 -5.42
C CYS A 76 -10.11 4.14 -5.56
N LYS A 77 -10.49 2.85 -5.54
CA LYS A 77 -11.91 2.44 -5.55
C LYS A 77 -12.68 2.98 -4.35
N ALA A 78 -12.14 2.86 -3.13
CA ALA A 78 -12.80 3.32 -1.90
C ALA A 78 -12.96 4.85 -1.84
N ALA A 79 -11.98 5.59 -2.35
CA ALA A 79 -12.04 7.05 -2.51
C ALA A 79 -12.93 7.48 -3.69
N SER A 80 -13.37 6.55 -4.54
CA SER A 80 -14.09 6.83 -5.78
C SER A 80 -13.28 7.71 -6.75
N VAL A 81 -11.97 7.49 -6.80
CA VAL A 81 -11.06 8.15 -7.73
C VAL A 81 -10.49 7.13 -8.71
N ILE A 82 -10.19 7.60 -9.92
CA ILE A 82 -9.48 6.78 -10.90
C ILE A 82 -7.99 6.76 -10.57
N ILE A 83 -7.34 5.65 -10.92
CA ILE A 83 -5.90 5.41 -10.66
C ILE A 83 -5.02 6.49 -11.28
N VAL A 84 -5.40 7.01 -12.45
CA VAL A 84 -4.63 8.02 -13.20
C VAL A 84 -4.54 9.35 -12.46
N ASN A 85 -5.61 9.76 -11.75
CA ASN A 85 -5.62 11.03 -11.04
C ASN A 85 -4.94 10.94 -9.66
N GLY A 86 -4.79 9.73 -9.13
CA GLY A 86 -4.23 9.50 -7.81
C GLY A 86 -5.17 9.78 -6.66
N LEU A 87 -4.72 9.48 -5.45
CA LEU A 87 -5.49 9.67 -4.21
C LEU A 87 -5.56 11.13 -3.76
N GLU A 88 -4.68 12.00 -4.27
CA GLU A 88 -4.64 13.42 -3.92
C GLU A 88 -5.91 14.18 -4.32
N VAL A 89 -6.62 13.72 -5.35
CA VAL A 89 -7.88 14.34 -5.79
C VAL A 89 -9.11 13.82 -5.04
N ALA A 90 -8.93 12.93 -4.07
CA ALA A 90 -10.04 12.38 -3.31
C ALA A 90 -10.74 13.47 -2.47
N SER A 91 -12.08 13.42 -2.43
CA SER A 91 -12.86 14.31 -1.55
C SER A 91 -12.50 14.09 -0.08
N LEU A 92 -12.41 15.18 0.68
CA LEU A 92 -12.17 15.15 2.13
C LEU A 92 -13.27 14.42 2.91
N GLU A 93 -14.47 14.28 2.35
CA GLU A 93 -15.58 13.55 2.97
C GLU A 93 -15.39 12.02 2.90
N LYS A 94 -14.48 11.54 2.06
CA LYS A 94 -14.21 10.10 1.93
C LYS A 94 -13.52 9.59 3.18
N LYS A 95 -14.01 8.46 3.68
CA LYS A 95 -13.61 7.86 4.96
C LYS A 95 -12.66 6.69 4.76
N CYS A 96 -11.74 6.53 5.70
CA CYS A 96 -10.97 5.29 5.85
C CYS A 96 -11.93 4.09 6.00
N PRO A 97 -11.75 3.00 5.25
CA PRO A 97 -12.56 1.79 5.41
C PRO A 97 -12.43 1.13 6.79
N LEU A 98 -11.29 1.31 7.45
CA LEU A 98 -11.00 0.73 8.77
C LEU A 98 -11.46 1.63 9.92
N CYS A 99 -10.91 2.85 10.04
CA CYS A 99 -11.19 3.71 11.20
C CYS A 99 -12.23 4.81 10.97
N ARG A 100 -12.84 4.86 9.77
CA ARG A 100 -13.87 5.85 9.39
C ARG A 100 -13.44 7.32 9.44
N ARG A 101 -12.16 7.64 9.71
CA ARG A 101 -11.64 9.02 9.68
C ARG A 101 -11.76 9.59 8.26
N GLU A 102 -12.20 10.84 8.18
CA GLU A 102 -12.33 11.63 6.94
C GLU A 102 -10.99 12.26 6.54
N GLY A 103 -10.86 12.67 5.28
CA GLY A 103 -9.69 13.39 4.77
C GLY A 103 -8.40 12.58 4.79
N VAL A 104 -8.49 11.24 4.70
CA VAL A 104 -7.34 10.35 4.88
C VAL A 104 -6.61 9.95 3.61
N TYR A 105 -7.20 10.21 2.45
CA TYR A 105 -6.68 9.79 1.15
C TYR A 105 -5.66 10.78 0.56
N PRO A 106 -5.87 12.12 0.62
CA PRO A 106 -4.82 13.06 0.28
C PRO A 106 -3.62 12.92 1.22
N GLY A 107 -2.40 12.97 0.68
CA GLY A 107 -1.17 12.73 1.43
C GLY A 107 -0.93 11.27 1.83
N ALA A 108 -1.61 10.32 1.20
CA ALA A 108 -1.31 8.91 1.36
C ALA A 108 0.08 8.58 0.77
N VAL A 109 0.82 7.70 1.43
CA VAL A 109 2.23 7.42 1.11
C VAL A 109 2.39 5.98 0.62
N HIS A 110 3.02 5.82 -0.55
CA HIS A 110 3.42 4.50 -1.05
C HIS A 110 4.54 3.93 -0.18
N LEU A 111 4.40 2.66 0.21
CA LEU A 111 5.37 1.93 1.02
C LEU A 111 6.24 1.06 0.11
N GLU A 112 7.17 1.69 -0.61
CA GLU A 112 8.00 1.03 -1.64
C GLU A 112 8.84 -0.11 -1.08
N GLU A 113 9.48 0.10 0.07
CA GLU A 113 10.32 -0.91 0.72
C GLU A 113 9.51 -2.13 1.16
N LEU A 114 8.27 -1.90 1.63
CA LEU A 114 7.35 -2.98 1.98
C LEU A 114 6.95 -3.79 0.74
N ASN A 115 6.68 -3.12 -0.38
CA ASN A 115 6.36 -3.81 -1.64
C ASN A 115 7.54 -4.64 -2.16
N ILE A 116 8.76 -4.13 -2.03
CA ILE A 116 9.97 -4.90 -2.38
C ILE A 116 10.05 -6.16 -1.51
N LEU A 117 9.94 -6.00 -0.17
CA LEU A 117 10.01 -7.11 0.78
C LEU A 117 8.96 -8.19 0.49
N LEU A 118 7.71 -7.78 0.25
CA LEU A 118 6.62 -8.70 -0.08
C LEU A 118 6.88 -9.42 -1.40
N SER A 119 7.37 -8.70 -2.42
CA SER A 119 7.66 -9.30 -3.73
C SER A 119 8.77 -10.37 -3.70
N GLU A 120 9.73 -10.22 -2.79
CA GLU A 120 10.81 -11.20 -2.62
C GLU A 120 10.37 -12.42 -1.81
N SER A 121 9.33 -12.29 -1.00
CA SER A 121 8.93 -13.32 -0.03
C SER A 121 7.89 -14.32 -0.58
N CYS A 122 7.07 -13.92 -1.56
CA CYS A 122 6.09 -14.77 -2.23
C CYS A 122 6.05 -14.49 -3.75
N PRO A 123 7.09 -14.91 -4.51
CA PRO A 123 7.32 -14.41 -5.86
C PRO A 123 6.28 -14.87 -6.90
N GLU A 124 5.71 -16.07 -6.76
CA GLU A 124 4.76 -16.61 -7.75
C GLU A 124 3.40 -15.91 -7.67
N GLU A 125 2.79 -15.87 -6.49
CA GLU A 125 1.52 -15.20 -6.24
C GLU A 125 1.63 -13.69 -6.45
N TRP A 126 2.78 -13.10 -6.10
CA TRP A 126 3.05 -11.68 -6.34
C TRP A 126 3.13 -11.35 -7.83
N GLU A 127 3.77 -12.19 -8.64
CA GLU A 127 3.88 -11.97 -10.08
C GLU A 127 2.53 -12.14 -10.78
N GLU A 128 1.74 -13.15 -10.41
CA GLU A 128 0.37 -13.30 -10.93
C GLU A 128 -0.46 -12.04 -10.66
N ARG A 129 -0.46 -11.58 -9.40
CA ARG A 129 -1.17 -10.36 -9.02
C ARG A 129 -0.64 -9.12 -9.74
N ARG A 130 0.66 -9.01 -9.94
CA ARG A 130 1.30 -7.92 -10.69
C ARG A 130 0.79 -7.86 -12.13
N GLN A 131 0.69 -9.01 -12.81
CA GLN A 131 0.16 -9.05 -14.17
C GLN A 131 -1.32 -8.65 -14.22
N LEU A 132 -2.14 -9.17 -13.30
CA LEU A 132 -3.56 -8.84 -13.22
C LEU A 132 -3.79 -7.35 -12.95
N GLU A 133 -3.13 -6.77 -11.95
CA GLU A 133 -3.27 -5.34 -11.65
C GLU A 133 -2.72 -4.45 -12.77
N ARG A 134 -1.66 -4.87 -13.46
CA ARG A 134 -1.12 -4.13 -14.62
C ARG A 134 -2.15 -4.05 -15.74
N LEU A 135 -2.80 -5.16 -16.08
CA LEU A 135 -3.86 -5.18 -17.11
C LEU A 135 -5.02 -4.27 -16.73
N GLU A 136 -5.44 -4.33 -15.46
CA GLU A 136 -6.53 -3.51 -14.95
C GLU A 136 -6.17 -2.01 -14.92
N ARG A 137 -4.95 -1.64 -14.54
CA ARG A 137 -4.46 -0.24 -14.60
C ARG A 137 -4.47 0.28 -16.03
N ILE A 138 -4.00 -0.51 -16.99
CA ILE A 138 -4.03 -0.15 -18.42
C ILE A 138 -5.48 0.03 -18.89
N ARG A 139 -6.39 -0.87 -18.51
CA ARG A 139 -7.81 -0.76 -18.85
C ARG A 139 -8.42 0.53 -18.33
N GLN A 140 -8.26 0.83 -17.05
CA GLN A 140 -8.79 2.06 -16.44
C GLN A 140 -8.18 3.33 -17.05
N ALA A 141 -6.87 3.32 -17.36
CA ALA A 141 -6.22 4.44 -18.02
C ALA A 141 -6.78 4.69 -19.43
N LYS A 142 -7.02 3.63 -20.21
CA LYS A 142 -7.66 3.73 -21.53
C LYS A 142 -9.08 4.29 -21.41
N GLU A 143 -9.90 3.71 -20.54
CA GLU A 143 -11.28 4.17 -20.31
C GLU A 143 -11.33 5.65 -19.90
N HIS A 144 -10.40 6.07 -19.03
CA HIS A 144 -10.26 7.46 -18.63
C HIS A 144 -9.95 8.38 -19.83
N TRP A 145 -8.92 8.07 -20.60
CA TRP A 145 -8.52 8.91 -21.73
C TRP A 145 -9.56 8.91 -22.85
N ASP A 146 -10.22 7.79 -23.11
CA ASP A 146 -11.30 7.71 -24.08
C ASP A 146 -12.48 8.59 -23.66
N PHE A 147 -12.83 8.60 -22.37
CA PHE A 147 -13.85 9.48 -21.83
C PHE A 147 -13.46 10.95 -21.95
N GLN A 148 -12.22 11.31 -21.60
CA GLN A 148 -11.70 12.68 -21.74
C GLN A 148 -11.70 13.14 -23.20
N CYS A 149 -11.29 12.27 -24.13
CA CYS A 149 -11.35 12.54 -25.57
C CYS A 149 -12.78 12.79 -26.05
N ARG A 150 -13.76 11.96 -25.65
CA ARG A 150 -15.18 12.18 -25.99
C ARG A 150 -15.71 13.49 -25.45
N ALA A 151 -15.45 13.77 -24.17
CA ALA A 151 -15.84 15.02 -23.53
C ALA A 151 -15.25 16.25 -24.23
N PHE A 152 -14.00 16.16 -24.70
CA PHE A 152 -13.32 17.23 -25.43
C PHE A 152 -13.88 17.43 -26.85
N VAL A 153 -14.14 16.34 -27.57
CA VAL A 153 -14.65 16.36 -28.95
C VAL A 153 -16.16 16.66 -29.00
N GLY A 154 -16.86 16.55 -27.87
CA GLY A 154 -18.29 16.85 -27.76
C GLY A 154 -19.20 15.77 -28.34
N ILE A 155 -18.73 14.51 -28.37
CA ILE A 155 -19.48 13.32 -28.82
C ILE A 155 -19.95 12.52 -27.61
#